data_AF-A0A382L9E3-F1
#
_entry.id   AF-A0A382L9E3-F1
#
_cell.length_a   1.000
_cell.length_b   1.000
_cell.length_c   1.000
_cell.angle_alpha   90.00
_cell.angle_beta   90.00
_cell.angle_gamma   90.00
#
_symmetry.space_group_name_H-M   'P 1'
#
loop_
_entity.id
_entity.type
_entity.pdbx_description
1 polymer ?
#
loop_
_entity_poly.entity_id
_entity_poly.type
_entity_poly.pdbx_seq_one_letter_code
_entity_poly.pdbx_strand_id
1 'polypeptide(L)'
;PRLTQVEAEKLNKLREAEEIVMALKDQIDSAIASQRSQEFYDLDQYMENLKIMDVWLDNILAPYYPSQLTVIGSQMQFSPYSSAEVIDSFNHPEENFFYDLYQQWYLPGILQEDIDIFGISITSVEQIISGLTLAYLVKQNRPEIHITVGGSVFTKLVDRLENDGSPLFNFVDSFIVHEGETPLLRLVEHLRGDGDLSKVPNLIYKQDSKVKVNRPFAKEELNALPTPDFDGLPLDLYLAPERVLPVMGSRGCYWEKCAFCSIPFDHMNFHVRYAENVVDDFKTLQEKYNCNHFFFTDEALPINFLRTFAAKIVEEKSDVQWTGELKFEKSLLKDDRMDLLYKSGCRKLIFGLESYNQRVLDSMKKGVELSWVDETAERCMKLGIAMHFYLICGFPTETPEEAMDSI
;
A
#
# COMPACT_ATOMS: atom_id res chain seq x y z
N PRO A 1 -41.56 18.29 -2.78
CA PRO A 1 -40.41 19.22 -2.90
C PRO A 1 -39.69 18.96 -4.23
N ARG A 2 -39.10 19.99 -4.88
CA ARG A 2 -38.20 19.74 -6.01
C ARG A 2 -36.89 19.20 -5.43
N LEU A 3 -36.43 18.06 -5.93
CA LEU A 3 -35.11 17.52 -5.63
C LEU A 3 -34.05 18.51 -6.10
N THR A 4 -32.96 18.62 -5.35
CA THR A 4 -31.70 19.19 -5.82
C THR A 4 -31.16 18.36 -6.99
N GLN A 5 -30.17 18.89 -7.71
CA GLN A 5 -29.55 18.16 -8.81
C GLN A 5 -28.95 16.82 -8.34
N VAL A 6 -28.20 16.83 -7.23
CA VAL A 6 -27.56 15.63 -6.66
C VAL A 6 -28.60 14.61 -6.21
N GLU A 7 -29.69 15.04 -5.56
CA GLU A 7 -30.77 14.13 -5.17
C GLU A 7 -31.48 13.52 -6.39
N ALA A 8 -31.63 14.28 -7.48
CA ALA A 8 -32.21 13.77 -8.72
C ALA A 8 -31.28 12.75 -9.40
N GLU A 9 -29.97 13.00 -9.42
CA GLU A 9 -28.95 12.07 -9.92
C GLU A 9 -28.91 10.78 -9.07
N LYS A 10 -28.88 10.90 -7.75
CA LYS A 10 -28.94 9.77 -6.81
C LYS A 10 -30.20 8.93 -7.01
N LEU A 11 -31.36 9.56 -7.17
CA LEU A 11 -32.61 8.84 -7.44
C LEU A 11 -32.56 8.07 -8.77
N ASN A 12 -31.97 8.65 -9.82
CA ASN A 12 -31.79 7.95 -11.08
C ASN A 12 -30.83 6.76 -10.92
N LYS A 13 -29.71 6.95 -10.21
CA LYS A 13 -28.74 5.89 -9.94
C LYS A 13 -29.34 4.73 -9.15
N LEU A 14 -30.18 5.03 -8.14
CA LEU A 14 -30.90 4.01 -7.37
C LEU A 14 -31.88 3.19 -8.22
N ARG A 15 -32.59 3.83 -9.15
CA ARG A 15 -33.50 3.12 -10.08
C ARG A 15 -32.74 2.21 -11.04
N GLU A 16 -31.62 2.69 -11.56
CA GLU A 16 -30.74 1.89 -12.42
C GLU A 16 -30.18 0.68 -11.64
N ALA A 17 -29.73 0.91 -10.40
CA ALA A 17 -29.19 -0.12 -9.54
C ALA A 17 -30.21 -1.24 -9.22
N GLU A 18 -31.48 -0.90 -9.01
CA GLU A 18 -32.54 -1.89 -8.79
C GLU A 18 -32.65 -2.90 -9.94
N GLU A 19 -32.54 -2.43 -11.19
CA GLU A 19 -32.57 -3.29 -12.37
C GLU A 19 -31.25 -4.08 -12.54
N ILE A 20 -30.10 -3.41 -12.41
CA ILE A 20 -28.78 -4.02 -12.65
C ILE A 20 -28.44 -5.08 -11.60
N VAL A 21 -28.67 -4.80 -10.31
CA VAL A 21 -28.39 -5.75 -9.24
C VAL A 21 -29.20 -7.04 -9.45
N MET A 22 -30.46 -6.92 -9.86
CA MET A 22 -31.30 -8.09 -10.13
C MET A 22 -30.82 -8.89 -11.34
N ALA A 23 -30.22 -8.24 -12.34
CA ALA A 23 -29.67 -8.90 -13.54
C ALA A 23 -28.30 -9.56 -13.30
N LEU A 24 -27.48 -9.01 -12.39
CA LEU A 24 -26.11 -9.46 -12.14
C LEU A 24 -25.96 -10.39 -10.93
N LYS A 25 -26.97 -10.51 -10.06
CA LYS A 25 -26.88 -11.30 -8.81
C LYS A 25 -26.46 -12.75 -9.01
N ASP A 26 -26.83 -13.36 -10.13
CA ASP A 26 -26.51 -14.75 -10.43
C ASP A 26 -25.14 -14.88 -11.13
N GLN A 27 -24.55 -13.76 -11.58
CA GLN A 27 -23.26 -13.69 -12.27
C GLN A 27 -22.12 -13.30 -11.33
N ILE A 28 -22.37 -12.47 -10.31
CA ILE A 28 -21.33 -11.94 -9.44
C ILE A 28 -20.57 -13.05 -8.68
N ASP A 29 -21.27 -14.06 -8.17
CA ASP A 29 -20.63 -15.19 -7.48
C ASP A 29 -19.71 -15.97 -8.43
N SER A 30 -20.13 -16.13 -9.69
CA SER A 30 -19.32 -16.78 -10.73
C SER A 30 -18.09 -15.93 -11.08
N ALA A 31 -18.25 -14.62 -11.21
CA ALA A 31 -17.15 -13.71 -11.50
C ALA A 31 -16.09 -13.74 -10.38
N ILE A 32 -16.52 -13.70 -9.12
CA ILE A 32 -15.63 -13.79 -7.95
C ILE A 32 -14.94 -15.16 -7.90
N ALA A 33 -15.67 -16.26 -8.10
CA ALA A 33 -15.11 -17.60 -8.08
C ALA A 33 -14.07 -17.81 -9.20
N SER A 34 -14.33 -17.25 -10.38
CA SER A 34 -13.44 -17.33 -11.54
C SER A 34 -12.07 -16.70 -11.27
N GLN A 35 -12.03 -15.58 -10.52
CA GLN A 35 -10.76 -14.93 -10.12
C GLN A 35 -9.84 -15.86 -9.31
N ARG A 36 -10.42 -16.77 -8.51
CA ARG A 36 -9.66 -17.71 -7.67
C ARG A 36 -9.42 -19.06 -8.36
N SER A 37 -9.61 -19.13 -9.67
CA SER A 37 -9.52 -20.36 -10.46
C SER A 37 -8.48 -20.24 -11.57
N GLN A 38 -8.33 -21.30 -12.37
CA GLN A 38 -7.47 -21.28 -13.55
C GLN A 38 -7.97 -20.32 -14.64
N GLU A 39 -9.25 -19.94 -14.62
CA GLU A 39 -9.84 -18.96 -15.54
C GLU A 39 -9.26 -17.56 -15.34
N PHE A 40 -8.68 -17.26 -14.17
CA PHE A 40 -7.96 -16.01 -13.90
C PHE A 40 -6.86 -15.72 -14.94
N TYR A 41 -6.24 -16.76 -15.48
CA TYR A 41 -5.14 -16.62 -16.44
C TYR A 41 -5.63 -16.47 -17.90
N ASP A 42 -6.94 -16.53 -18.15
CA ASP A 42 -7.54 -16.13 -19.43
C ASP A 42 -7.85 -14.63 -19.41
N LEU A 43 -7.16 -13.85 -20.24
CA LEU A 43 -7.24 -12.39 -20.20
C LEU A 43 -8.65 -11.86 -20.49
N ASP A 44 -9.35 -12.45 -21.46
CA ASP A 44 -10.68 -11.99 -21.86
C ASP A 44 -11.69 -12.28 -20.73
N GLN A 45 -11.61 -13.48 -20.13
CA GLN A 45 -12.46 -13.85 -19.00
C GLN A 45 -12.15 -13.01 -17.75
N TYR A 46 -10.86 -12.78 -17.45
CA TYR A 46 -10.43 -11.92 -16.35
C TYR A 46 -11.03 -10.51 -16.48
N MET A 47 -10.91 -9.90 -17.66
CA MET A 47 -11.42 -8.56 -17.93
C MET A 47 -12.95 -8.47 -17.84
N GLU A 48 -13.68 -9.46 -18.37
CA GLU A 48 -15.15 -9.49 -18.28
C GLU A 48 -15.61 -9.65 -16.83
N ASN A 49 -14.96 -10.52 -16.06
CA ASN A 49 -15.27 -10.71 -14.64
C ASN A 49 -15.02 -9.45 -13.82
N LEU A 50 -13.89 -8.75 -14.04
CA LEU A 50 -13.62 -7.47 -13.36
C LEU A 50 -14.70 -6.44 -13.66
N LYS A 51 -15.15 -6.36 -14.91
CA LYS A 51 -16.23 -5.46 -15.31
C LYS A 51 -17.55 -5.81 -14.62
N ILE A 52 -17.90 -7.10 -14.52
CA ILE A 52 -19.08 -7.55 -13.77
C ILE A 52 -18.97 -7.11 -12.31
N MET A 53 -17.81 -7.29 -11.68
CA MET A 53 -17.55 -6.93 -10.29
C MET A 53 -17.62 -5.41 -10.07
N ASP A 54 -17.03 -4.60 -10.94
CA ASP A 54 -17.08 -3.13 -10.84
C ASP A 54 -18.51 -2.61 -11.02
N VAL A 55 -19.25 -3.12 -12.01
CA VAL A 55 -20.66 -2.75 -12.22
C VAL A 55 -21.50 -3.19 -11.03
N TRP A 56 -21.23 -4.36 -10.46
CA TRP A 56 -21.91 -4.81 -9.24
C TRP A 56 -21.66 -3.86 -8.07
N LEU A 57 -20.38 -3.56 -7.78
CA LEU A 57 -19.99 -2.68 -6.67
C LEU A 57 -20.59 -1.27 -6.80
N ASP A 58 -20.53 -0.67 -7.98
CA ASP A 58 -21.10 0.66 -8.25
C ASP A 58 -22.63 0.70 -8.04
N ASN A 59 -23.34 -0.39 -8.30
CA ASN A 59 -24.79 -0.43 -8.13
C ASN A 59 -25.23 -0.82 -6.72
N ILE A 60 -24.54 -1.73 -6.02
CA ILE A 60 -24.88 -2.01 -4.61
C ILE A 60 -24.56 -0.81 -3.70
N LEU A 61 -23.62 0.05 -4.11
CA LEU A 61 -23.27 1.29 -3.41
C LEU A 61 -24.01 2.53 -3.91
N ALA A 62 -24.98 2.39 -4.81
CA ALA A 62 -25.85 3.48 -5.24
C ALA A 62 -26.49 4.30 -4.09
N PRO A 63 -26.83 3.71 -2.92
CA PRO A 63 -27.27 4.48 -1.75
C PRO A 63 -26.27 5.54 -1.25
N TYR A 64 -24.98 5.40 -1.56
CA TYR A 64 -23.91 6.31 -1.15
C TYR A 64 -23.42 7.22 -2.28
N TYR A 65 -24.13 7.29 -3.41
CA TYR A 65 -23.79 8.19 -4.52
C TYR A 65 -23.53 9.62 -4.02
N PRO A 66 -22.44 10.27 -4.46
CA PRO A 66 -21.55 9.91 -5.56
C PRO A 66 -20.30 9.09 -5.18
N SER A 67 -20.23 8.55 -3.96
CA SER A 67 -19.14 7.64 -3.57
C SER A 67 -19.18 6.34 -4.39
N GLN A 68 -18.00 5.80 -4.72
CA GLN A 68 -17.82 4.62 -5.56
C GLN A 68 -16.76 3.67 -4.97
N LEU A 69 -16.93 2.38 -5.22
CA LEU A 69 -15.95 1.33 -4.95
C LEU A 69 -15.79 0.50 -6.21
N THR A 70 -14.54 0.21 -6.57
CA THR A 70 -14.16 -0.69 -7.65
C THR A 70 -13.31 -1.81 -7.06
N VAL A 71 -12.99 -2.82 -7.87
CA VAL A 71 -12.09 -3.91 -7.45
C VAL A 71 -10.69 -3.38 -7.11
N ILE A 72 -10.30 -2.22 -7.64
CA ILE A 72 -8.95 -1.65 -7.52
C ILE A 72 -8.86 -0.38 -6.66
N GLY A 73 -9.98 0.15 -6.15
CA GLY A 73 -9.94 1.35 -5.33
C GLY A 73 -11.30 1.89 -4.93
N SER A 74 -11.30 2.99 -4.18
CA SER A 74 -12.51 3.67 -3.72
C SER A 74 -12.40 5.17 -3.92
N GLN A 75 -13.51 5.81 -4.25
CA GLN A 75 -13.65 7.26 -4.29
C GLN A 75 -14.80 7.68 -3.39
N MET A 76 -14.51 8.53 -2.42
CA MET A 76 -15.53 9.07 -1.51
C MET A 76 -16.02 10.43 -2.01
N GLN A 77 -17.25 10.80 -1.66
CA GLN A 77 -17.76 12.17 -1.84
C GLN A 77 -16.89 13.20 -1.10
N PHE A 78 -16.40 12.84 0.08
CA PHE A 78 -15.57 13.70 0.92
C PHE A 78 -14.11 13.67 0.48
N SER A 79 -13.45 14.83 0.53
CA SER A 79 -12.03 14.94 0.22
C SER A 79 -11.16 14.37 1.35
N PRO A 80 -10.28 13.40 1.07
CA PRO A 80 -9.30 12.92 2.06
C PRO A 80 -8.20 13.96 2.35
N TYR A 81 -8.13 15.06 1.58
CA TYR A 81 -7.15 16.13 1.73
C TYR A 81 -7.58 17.24 2.70
N SER A 82 -8.79 17.17 3.26
CA SER A 82 -9.35 18.17 4.17
C SER A 82 -9.76 17.50 5.48
N SER A 83 -9.08 17.84 6.60
CA SER A 83 -9.48 17.30 7.91
C SER A 83 -10.92 17.66 8.29
N ALA A 84 -11.44 18.79 7.79
CA ALA A 84 -12.83 19.17 8.00
C ALA A 84 -13.79 18.22 7.26
N GLU A 85 -13.53 17.91 5.99
CA GLU A 85 -14.37 16.97 5.21
C GLU A 85 -14.24 15.53 5.69
N VAL A 86 -13.03 15.11 6.10
CA VAL A 86 -12.82 13.80 6.73
C VAL A 86 -13.68 13.68 7.99
N ILE A 87 -13.69 14.69 8.86
CA ILE A 87 -14.53 14.67 10.06
C ILE A 87 -16.01 14.75 9.71
N ASP A 88 -16.37 15.54 8.70
CA ASP A 88 -17.76 15.66 8.25
C ASP A 88 -18.31 14.35 7.69
N SER A 89 -17.46 13.51 7.09
CA SER A 89 -17.80 12.17 6.62
C SER A 89 -18.28 11.21 7.73
N PHE A 90 -18.00 11.53 9.01
CA PHE A 90 -18.49 10.75 10.15
C PHE A 90 -19.89 11.21 10.60
N ASN A 91 -20.27 12.46 10.27
CA ASN A 91 -21.58 13.02 10.60
C ASN A 91 -22.64 12.71 9.54
N HIS A 92 -22.22 12.23 8.37
CA HIS A 92 -23.06 11.84 7.23
C HIS A 92 -22.85 10.36 6.88
N PRO A 93 -23.22 9.43 7.78
CA PRO A 93 -23.02 7.98 7.56
C PRO A 93 -23.69 7.48 6.27
N GLU A 94 -24.79 8.12 5.84
CA GLU A 94 -25.50 7.84 4.60
C GLU A 94 -24.72 8.16 3.32
N GLU A 95 -23.58 8.85 3.42
CA GLU A 95 -22.66 9.18 2.32
C GLU A 95 -21.28 8.50 2.48
N ASN A 96 -21.07 7.79 3.60
CA ASN A 96 -19.84 7.08 3.93
C ASN A 96 -20.09 5.58 4.11
N PHE A 97 -19.97 4.82 3.03
CA PHE A 97 -20.22 3.37 3.06
C PHE A 97 -19.30 2.59 4.00
N PHE A 98 -18.11 3.11 4.34
CA PHE A 98 -17.25 2.48 5.35
C PHE A 98 -17.87 2.55 6.75
N TYR A 99 -18.64 3.60 7.04
CA TYR A 99 -19.32 3.74 8.33
C TYR A 99 -20.28 2.56 8.56
N ASP A 100 -21.18 2.33 7.60
CA ASP A 100 -22.16 1.25 7.68
C ASP A 100 -21.49 -0.13 7.61
N LEU A 101 -20.49 -0.29 6.74
CA LEU A 101 -19.69 -1.52 6.65
C LEU A 101 -19.07 -1.89 8.00
N TYR A 102 -18.38 -0.95 8.64
CA TYR A 102 -17.74 -1.20 9.93
C TYR A 102 -18.74 -1.40 11.04
N GLN A 103 -19.76 -0.55 11.12
CA GLN A 103 -20.77 -0.64 12.17
C GLN A 103 -21.50 -1.98 12.13
N GLN A 104 -21.80 -2.50 10.93
CA GLN A 104 -22.53 -3.75 10.77
C GLN A 104 -21.65 -4.99 10.94
N TRP A 105 -20.44 -4.99 10.37
CA TRP A 105 -19.66 -6.23 10.19
C TRP A 105 -18.39 -6.34 11.02
N TYR A 106 -17.79 -5.23 11.45
CA TYR A 106 -16.47 -5.25 12.10
C TYR A 106 -16.52 -4.80 13.56
N LEU A 107 -17.20 -3.69 13.83
CA LEU A 107 -17.28 -3.07 15.13
C LEU A 107 -17.83 -4.04 16.21
N PRO A 108 -18.89 -4.84 15.97
CA PRO A 108 -19.40 -5.76 17.00
C PRO A 108 -18.36 -6.79 17.46
N GLY A 109 -17.47 -7.25 16.57
CA GLY A 109 -16.38 -8.16 16.91
C GLY A 109 -15.28 -7.44 17.70
N ILE A 110 -14.86 -6.27 17.24
CA ILE A 110 -13.83 -5.45 17.92
C ILE A 110 -14.24 -5.11 19.35
N LEU A 111 -15.51 -4.76 19.58
CA LEU A 111 -16.03 -4.39 20.90
C LEU A 111 -16.14 -5.55 21.89
N GLN A 112 -16.04 -6.80 21.44
CA GLN A 112 -16.07 -7.99 22.30
C GLN A 112 -14.69 -8.36 22.83
N GLU A 113 -13.63 -7.88 22.17
CA GLU A 113 -12.25 -8.18 22.53
C GLU A 113 -11.74 -7.28 23.67
N ASP A 114 -10.84 -7.81 24.48
CA ASP A 114 -10.14 -7.06 25.53
C ASP A 114 -8.93 -6.33 24.93
N ILE A 115 -9.20 -5.13 24.40
CA ILE A 115 -8.22 -4.32 23.69
C ILE A 115 -7.76 -3.15 24.57
N ASP A 116 -6.45 -3.07 24.84
CA ASP A 116 -5.83 -1.89 25.44
C ASP A 116 -5.49 -0.82 24.38
N ILE A 117 -5.00 -1.27 23.22
CA ILE A 117 -4.44 -0.43 22.17
C ILE A 117 -4.96 -0.90 20.81
N PHE A 118 -5.48 0.04 20.02
CA PHE A 118 -5.97 -0.21 18.67
C PHE A 118 -5.08 0.54 17.66
N GLY A 119 -4.31 -0.20 16.89
CA GLY A 119 -3.41 0.34 15.86
C GLY A 119 -4.06 0.35 14.48
N ILE A 120 -4.01 1.48 13.78
CA ILE A 120 -4.49 1.60 12.39
C ILE A 120 -3.34 2.06 11.49
N SER A 121 -3.06 1.30 10.43
CA SER A 121 -2.07 1.68 9.42
C SER A 121 -2.77 2.33 8.23
N ILE A 122 -2.39 3.57 7.89
CA ILE A 122 -2.91 4.34 6.76
C ILE A 122 -1.72 4.71 5.85
N THR A 123 -1.48 3.89 4.83
CA THR A 123 -0.30 3.99 3.97
C THR A 123 -0.54 4.78 2.69
N SER A 124 -1.81 5.04 2.34
CA SER A 124 -2.18 5.84 1.17
C SER A 124 -3.30 6.83 1.48
N VAL A 125 -3.43 7.85 0.65
CA VAL A 125 -4.42 8.93 0.86
C VAL A 125 -5.85 8.40 0.75
N GLU A 126 -6.08 7.43 -0.13
CA GLU A 126 -7.37 6.79 -0.36
C GLU A 126 -7.87 6.05 0.90
N GLN A 127 -6.96 5.64 1.78
CA GLN A 127 -7.28 4.94 3.04
C GLN A 127 -7.62 5.89 4.19
N ILE A 128 -7.43 7.21 4.05
CA ILE A 128 -7.62 8.17 5.15
C ILE A 128 -9.05 8.11 5.71
N ILE A 129 -10.06 8.22 4.85
CA ILE A 129 -11.47 8.23 5.28
C ILE A 129 -11.84 6.88 5.88
N SER A 130 -11.48 5.79 5.22
CA SER A 130 -11.72 4.43 5.69
C SER A 130 -11.11 4.18 7.08
N GLY A 131 -9.79 4.36 7.23
CA GLY A 131 -9.07 4.10 8.48
C GLY A 131 -9.51 5.03 9.62
N LEU A 132 -9.74 6.32 9.35
CA LEU A 132 -10.17 7.26 10.39
C LEU A 132 -11.65 7.09 10.76
N THR A 133 -12.51 6.58 9.85
CA THR A 133 -13.89 6.19 10.18
C THR A 133 -13.88 5.06 11.22
N LEU A 134 -13.03 4.06 11.04
CA LEU A 134 -12.89 2.97 12.01
C LEU A 134 -12.37 3.47 13.37
N ALA A 135 -11.32 4.31 13.38
CA ALA A 135 -10.84 4.95 14.61
C ALA A 135 -11.96 5.71 15.33
N TYR A 136 -12.72 6.52 14.60
CA TYR A 136 -13.82 7.30 15.15
C TYR A 136 -14.88 6.40 15.79
N LEU A 137 -15.35 5.38 15.07
CA LEU A 137 -16.35 4.43 15.56
C LEU A 137 -15.90 3.68 16.82
N VAL A 138 -14.66 3.20 16.85
CA VAL A 138 -14.10 2.52 18.02
C VAL A 138 -14.04 3.49 19.21
N LYS A 139 -13.54 4.72 19.00
CA LYS A 139 -13.41 5.70 20.08
C LYS A 139 -14.74 6.14 20.68
N GLN A 140 -15.78 6.28 19.86
CA GLN A 140 -17.12 6.65 20.35
C GLN A 140 -17.72 5.56 21.27
N ASN A 141 -17.40 4.29 21.01
CA ASN A 141 -17.96 3.17 21.77
C ASN A 141 -17.08 2.75 22.95
N ARG A 142 -15.75 2.91 22.83
CA ARG A 142 -14.73 2.50 23.81
C ARG A 142 -13.69 3.62 23.97
N PRO A 143 -14.03 4.73 24.64
CA PRO A 143 -13.14 5.89 24.79
C PRO A 143 -11.82 5.57 25.53
N GLU A 144 -11.80 4.51 26.32
CA GLU A 144 -10.66 3.99 27.07
C GLU A 144 -9.59 3.31 26.22
N ILE A 145 -9.95 2.83 25.02
CA ILE A 145 -8.97 2.21 24.11
C ILE A 145 -8.02 3.31 23.62
N HIS A 146 -6.71 3.06 23.72
CA HIS A 146 -5.70 3.93 23.14
C HIS A 146 -5.61 3.67 21.63
N ILE A 147 -6.08 4.61 20.83
CA ILE A 147 -6.03 4.56 19.37
C ILE A 147 -4.75 5.21 18.89
N THR A 148 -3.91 4.42 18.23
CA THR A 148 -2.71 4.91 17.56
C THR A 148 -2.81 4.73 16.06
N VAL A 149 -2.45 5.76 15.30
CA VAL A 149 -2.48 5.73 13.84
C VAL A 149 -1.05 5.81 13.29
N GLY A 150 -0.72 4.96 12.33
CA GLY A 150 0.56 4.97 11.64
C GLY A 150 0.42 5.03 10.13
N GLY A 151 1.55 4.97 9.44
CA GLY A 151 1.63 4.94 7.97
C GLY A 151 2.25 6.21 7.36
N SER A 152 2.73 6.08 6.13
CA SER A 152 3.53 7.10 5.42
C SER A 152 2.79 8.42 5.24
N VAL A 153 1.46 8.40 5.13
CA VAL A 153 0.62 9.61 5.02
C VAL A 153 0.88 10.57 6.19
N PHE A 154 0.90 10.09 7.43
CA PHE A 154 1.08 10.94 8.61
C PHE A 154 2.53 11.38 8.82
N THR A 155 3.49 10.63 8.26
CA THR A 155 4.90 11.00 8.25
C THR A 155 5.13 12.31 7.48
N LYS A 156 4.41 12.51 6.37
CA LYS A 156 4.43 13.76 5.59
C LYS A 156 3.76 14.95 6.31
N LEU A 157 2.98 14.67 7.36
CA LEU A 157 2.12 15.64 8.03
C LEU A 157 2.58 15.99 9.45
N VAL A 158 3.76 15.51 9.89
CA VAL A 158 4.32 15.76 11.23
C VAL A 158 4.22 17.23 11.63
N ASP A 159 4.74 18.13 10.80
CA ASP A 159 4.80 19.56 11.11
C ASP A 159 3.40 20.20 11.19
N ARG A 160 2.43 19.68 10.42
CA ARG A 160 1.03 20.13 10.48
C ARG A 160 0.33 19.64 11.73
N LEU A 161 0.56 18.38 12.09
CA LEU A 161 0.01 17.80 13.33
C LEU A 161 0.53 18.55 14.57
N GLU A 162 1.82 18.92 14.58
CA GLU A 162 2.46 19.62 15.69
C GLU A 162 2.01 21.09 15.82
N ASN A 163 2.06 21.86 14.73
CA ASN A 163 1.86 23.32 14.79
C ASN A 163 0.39 23.72 14.88
N ASP A 164 -0.49 23.07 14.10
CA ASP A 164 -1.87 23.54 13.95
C ASP A 164 -2.78 22.98 15.05
N GLY A 165 -2.34 21.92 15.75
CA GLY A 165 -3.18 21.14 16.63
C GLY A 165 -4.28 20.44 15.84
N SER A 166 -4.15 19.13 15.62
CA SER A 166 -5.11 18.44 14.76
C SER A 166 -6.44 18.12 15.46
N PRO A 167 -7.61 18.36 14.83
CA PRO A 167 -8.90 17.91 15.36
C PRO A 167 -9.01 16.38 15.38
N LEU A 168 -8.10 15.66 14.71
CA LEU A 168 -7.99 14.20 14.79
C LEU A 168 -7.68 13.72 16.21
N PHE A 169 -7.00 14.54 17.03
CA PHE A 169 -6.75 14.22 18.44
C PHE A 169 -8.02 14.18 19.32
N ASN A 170 -9.19 14.48 18.76
CA ASN A 170 -10.46 14.27 19.45
C ASN A 170 -10.87 12.78 19.48
N PHE A 171 -10.33 11.96 18.58
CA PHE A 171 -10.63 10.54 18.52
C PHE A 171 -9.40 9.62 18.29
N VAL A 172 -8.22 10.19 18.08
CA VAL A 172 -6.93 9.49 18.00
C VAL A 172 -6.04 9.95 19.15
N ASP A 173 -5.41 9.03 19.88
CA ASP A 173 -4.59 9.37 21.03
C ASP A 173 -3.12 9.63 20.66
N SER A 174 -2.61 8.92 19.65
CA SER A 174 -1.25 9.13 19.15
C SER A 174 -1.07 8.80 17.66
N PHE A 175 0.01 9.29 17.09
CA PHE A 175 0.49 8.89 15.77
C PHE A 175 1.91 8.33 15.88
N ILE A 176 2.20 7.26 15.15
CA ILE A 176 3.57 6.75 14.96
C ILE A 176 3.97 7.09 13.53
N VAL A 177 5.04 7.89 13.38
CA VAL A 177 5.55 8.32 12.07
C VAL A 177 6.83 7.56 11.71
N HIS A 178 7.21 7.58 10.42
CA HIS A 178 8.33 6.81 9.89
C HIS A 178 8.18 5.29 10.13
N GLU A 179 9.23 4.64 10.61
CA GLU A 179 9.25 3.21 10.93
C GLU A 179 8.63 2.97 12.31
N GLY A 180 7.84 1.91 12.46
CA GLY A 180 6.85 1.80 13.53
C GLY A 180 6.95 0.57 14.41
N GLU A 181 7.78 -0.42 14.08
CA GLU A 181 7.86 -1.69 14.81
C GLU A 181 8.31 -1.52 16.26
N THR A 182 9.49 -0.93 16.46
CA THR A 182 10.01 -0.63 17.80
C THR A 182 9.16 0.43 18.47
N PRO A 183 8.79 1.57 17.85
CA PRO A 183 7.86 2.54 18.45
C PRO A 183 6.57 1.93 18.97
N LEU A 184 5.92 1.04 18.22
CA LEU A 184 4.67 0.40 18.63
C LEU A 184 4.89 -0.51 19.83
N LEU A 185 5.97 -1.30 19.83
CA LEU A 185 6.35 -2.10 21.00
C LEU A 185 6.59 -1.21 22.23
N ARG A 186 7.37 -0.13 22.08
CA ARG A 186 7.64 0.82 23.17
C ARG A 186 6.36 1.50 23.67
N LEU A 187 5.43 1.84 22.78
CA LEU A 187 4.13 2.39 23.14
C LEU A 187 3.34 1.42 24.02
N VAL A 188 3.28 0.14 23.63
CA VAL A 188 2.64 -0.93 24.42
C VAL A 188 3.29 -1.07 25.80
N GLU A 189 4.62 -1.12 25.86
CA GLU A 189 5.37 -1.24 27.11
C GLU A 189 5.12 -0.05 28.05
N HIS A 190 5.13 1.17 27.52
CA HIS A 190 4.93 2.38 28.33
C HIS A 190 3.48 2.53 28.78
N LEU A 191 2.48 2.23 27.94
CA LEU A 191 1.07 2.28 28.34
C LEU A 191 0.72 1.24 29.42
N ARG A 192 1.36 0.06 29.38
CA ARG A 192 1.21 -0.97 30.44
C ARG A 192 2.11 -0.74 31.66
N GLY A 193 3.06 0.19 31.56
CA GLY A 193 4.12 0.43 32.53
C GLY A 193 4.00 1.79 33.22
N ASP A 194 4.99 2.66 32.98
CA ASP A 194 5.14 3.96 33.65
C ASP A 194 4.26 5.08 33.04
N GLY A 195 3.59 4.82 31.93
CA GLY A 195 2.77 5.79 31.19
C GLY A 195 3.58 6.90 30.49
N ASP A 196 4.91 6.80 30.45
CA ASP A 196 5.77 7.88 29.97
C ASP A 196 5.94 7.84 28.44
N LEU A 197 4.97 8.45 27.75
CA LEU A 197 4.96 8.56 26.30
C LEU A 197 6.14 9.34 25.72
N SER A 198 6.87 10.14 26.52
CA SER A 198 8.04 10.89 26.04
C SER A 198 9.23 10.00 25.66
N LYS A 199 9.22 8.74 26.11
CA LYS A 199 10.25 7.73 25.82
C LYS A 199 9.95 6.88 24.59
N VAL A 200 8.79 7.04 23.95
CA VAL A 200 8.41 6.29 22.76
C VAL A 200 8.99 6.98 21.52
N PRO A 201 9.94 6.37 20.80
CA PRO A 201 10.50 6.99 19.60
C PRO A 201 9.42 7.20 18.52
N ASN A 202 9.59 8.19 17.65
CA ASN A 202 8.70 8.50 16.54
C ASN A 202 7.22 8.79 16.91
N LEU A 203 6.91 8.98 18.18
CA LEU A 203 5.54 9.21 18.64
C LEU A 203 5.17 10.68 18.57
N ILE A 204 3.99 10.96 18.03
CA ILE A 204 3.27 12.22 18.18
C ILE A 204 2.07 11.98 19.09
N TYR A 205 1.91 12.77 20.14
CA TYR A 205 0.81 12.61 21.10
C TYR A 205 0.41 13.95 21.68
N LYS A 206 -0.77 14.01 22.29
CA LYS A 206 -1.27 15.22 22.95
C LYS A 206 -1.06 15.11 24.46
N GLN A 207 -0.41 16.11 25.07
CA GLN A 207 -0.25 16.23 26.51
C GLN A 207 -0.48 17.68 26.92
N ASP A 208 -1.29 17.90 27.97
CA ASP A 208 -1.65 19.24 28.47
C ASP A 208 -2.19 20.17 27.38
N SER A 209 -3.04 19.64 26.50
CA SER A 209 -3.61 20.32 25.31
C SER A 209 -2.60 20.75 24.25
N LYS A 210 -1.33 20.35 24.36
CA LYS A 210 -0.30 20.60 23.35
C LYS A 210 0.08 19.30 22.66
N VAL A 211 0.26 19.38 21.35
CA VAL A 211 0.84 18.26 20.59
C VAL A 211 2.34 18.25 20.83
N LYS A 212 2.88 17.08 21.15
CA LYS A 212 4.30 16.81 21.34
C LYS A 212 4.75 15.82 20.29
N VAL A 213 5.93 16.04 19.75
CA VAL A 213 6.60 15.13 18.82
C VAL A 213 7.91 14.68 19.45
N ASN A 214 8.08 13.38 19.65
CA ASN A 214 9.32 12.83 20.18
C ASN A 214 10.38 12.80 19.07
N ARG A 215 11.40 13.65 19.23
CA ARG A 215 12.57 13.74 18.34
C ARG A 215 13.87 13.43 19.11
N PRO A 216 14.95 12.98 18.45
CA PRO A 216 15.07 12.69 17.02
C PRO A 216 14.28 11.45 16.60
N PHE A 217 13.92 11.36 15.31
CA PHE A 217 13.33 10.15 14.76
C PHE A 217 14.35 9.01 14.70
N ALA A 218 13.89 7.79 14.93
CA ALA A 218 14.70 6.57 15.00
C ALA A 218 14.27 5.58 13.92
N LYS A 219 15.27 4.96 13.28
CA LYS A 219 15.08 3.87 12.32
C LYS A 219 15.11 2.50 13.00
N GLU A 220 14.52 1.51 12.36
CA GLU A 220 14.63 0.12 12.81
C GLU A 220 16.00 -0.46 12.47
N GLU A 221 16.36 -1.49 13.24
CA GLU A 221 17.41 -2.43 12.85
C GLU A 221 16.77 -3.61 12.09
N LEU A 222 16.68 -3.53 10.76
CA LEU A 222 15.94 -4.53 9.96
C LEU A 222 16.45 -5.96 10.11
N ASN A 223 17.72 -6.13 10.48
CA ASN A 223 18.30 -7.46 10.65
C ASN A 223 17.93 -8.09 12.00
N ALA A 224 17.37 -7.29 12.92
CA ALA A 224 16.81 -7.77 14.19
C ALA A 224 15.28 -7.97 14.12
N LEU A 225 14.62 -7.49 13.07
CA LEU A 225 13.18 -7.69 12.88
C LEU A 225 12.88 -9.17 12.55
N PRO A 226 11.78 -9.72 13.10
CA PRO A 226 11.34 -11.07 12.79
C PRO A 226 10.77 -11.16 11.37
N THR A 227 10.52 -12.38 10.91
CA THR A 227 9.72 -12.63 9.71
C THR A 227 8.35 -11.96 9.83
N PRO A 228 7.84 -11.32 8.75
CA PRO A 228 6.50 -10.74 8.75
C PRO A 228 5.42 -11.76 9.16
N ASP A 229 4.49 -11.31 9.99
CA ASP A 229 3.35 -12.12 10.46
C ASP A 229 2.07 -11.69 9.75
N PHE A 230 1.36 -12.66 9.18
CA PHE A 230 0.09 -12.48 8.47
C PHE A 230 -1.07 -13.21 9.18
N ASP A 231 -0.87 -13.64 10.43
CA ASP A 231 -1.92 -14.27 11.22
C ASP A 231 -3.11 -13.32 11.43
N GLY A 232 -4.31 -13.89 11.43
CA GLY A 232 -5.56 -13.13 11.56
C GLY A 232 -6.01 -12.43 10.27
N LEU A 233 -5.17 -12.32 9.24
CA LEU A 233 -5.62 -11.83 7.93
C LEU A 233 -6.39 -12.93 7.19
N PRO A 234 -7.54 -12.61 6.55
CA PRO A 234 -8.34 -13.57 5.83
C PRO A 234 -7.74 -13.84 4.44
N LEU A 235 -6.56 -14.47 4.40
CA LEU A 235 -5.77 -14.62 3.18
C LEU A 235 -6.49 -15.40 2.06
N ASP A 236 -7.48 -16.23 2.40
CA ASP A 236 -8.29 -16.97 1.42
C ASP A 236 -9.39 -16.11 0.76
N LEU A 237 -9.61 -14.88 1.24
CA LEU A 237 -10.55 -13.93 0.64
C LEU A 237 -9.92 -13.07 -0.48
N TYR A 238 -8.60 -13.11 -0.67
CA TYR A 238 -7.96 -12.42 -1.78
C TYR A 238 -8.41 -13.02 -3.12
N LEU A 239 -8.50 -12.18 -4.16
CA LEU A 239 -9.05 -12.59 -5.45
C LEU A 239 -8.08 -13.38 -6.32
N ALA A 240 -6.77 -13.29 -6.06
CA ALA A 240 -5.78 -14.03 -6.82
C ALA A 240 -5.88 -15.55 -6.55
N PRO A 241 -5.68 -16.41 -7.58
CA PRO A 241 -5.74 -17.86 -7.41
C PRO A 241 -4.58 -18.41 -6.59
N GLU A 242 -3.47 -17.67 -6.52
CA GLU A 242 -2.29 -18.01 -5.75
C GLU A 242 -2.00 -16.90 -4.73
N ARG A 243 -1.63 -17.32 -3.53
CA ARG A 243 -1.25 -16.41 -2.45
C ARG A 243 0.08 -15.74 -2.78
N VAL A 244 0.08 -14.41 -2.77
CA VAL A 244 1.29 -13.59 -2.90
C VAL A 244 1.49 -12.81 -1.60
N LEU A 245 2.61 -13.02 -0.92
CA LEU A 245 2.92 -12.31 0.33
C LEU A 245 3.97 -11.22 0.13
N PRO A 246 3.79 -10.05 0.78
CA PRO A 246 4.79 -9.00 0.73
C PRO A 246 6.02 -9.37 1.57
N VAL A 247 7.20 -9.04 1.05
CA VAL A 247 8.50 -9.21 1.69
C VAL A 247 9.33 -7.96 1.44
N MET A 248 10.38 -7.77 2.22
CA MET A 248 11.19 -6.56 2.13
C MET A 248 12.68 -6.91 2.23
N GLY A 249 13.47 -6.42 1.28
CA GLY A 249 14.93 -6.53 1.26
C GLY A 249 15.64 -5.30 1.83
N SER A 250 14.98 -4.15 1.83
CA SER A 250 15.52 -2.84 2.21
C SER A 250 14.42 -1.81 2.47
N ARG A 251 14.77 -0.71 3.14
CA ARG A 251 13.91 0.47 3.32
C ARG A 251 14.54 1.71 2.72
N GLY A 252 13.70 2.58 2.16
CA GLY A 252 14.13 3.73 1.38
C GLY A 252 14.67 3.33 0.01
N CYS A 253 15.31 4.26 -0.68
CA CYS A 253 15.88 4.05 -2.00
C CYS A 253 17.36 4.44 -1.96
N TYR A 254 18.28 3.63 -2.50
CA TYR A 254 19.71 3.98 -2.49
C TYR A 254 20.09 5.13 -3.44
N TRP A 255 19.18 5.56 -4.33
CA TRP A 255 19.45 6.60 -5.32
C TRP A 255 19.17 8.02 -4.79
N GLU A 256 18.05 8.22 -4.09
CA GLU A 256 17.61 9.46 -3.38
C GLU A 256 17.66 10.79 -4.15
N LYS A 257 17.95 10.78 -5.47
CA LYS A 257 18.26 11.99 -6.24
C LYS A 257 17.19 12.40 -7.25
N CYS A 258 16.20 11.55 -7.51
CA CYS A 258 15.13 11.83 -8.45
C CYS A 258 14.40 13.12 -8.05
N ALA A 259 14.29 14.07 -8.98
CA ALA A 259 13.75 15.41 -8.73
C ALA A 259 12.25 15.42 -8.37
N PHE A 260 11.53 14.35 -8.68
CA PHE A 260 10.10 14.19 -8.43
C PHE A 260 9.76 13.35 -7.18
N CYS A 261 10.76 12.70 -6.57
CA CYS A 261 10.50 11.60 -5.64
C CYS A 261 10.23 12.11 -4.21
N SER A 262 9.24 11.53 -3.55
CA SER A 262 8.91 11.82 -2.14
C SER A 262 9.52 10.83 -1.13
N ILE A 263 10.05 9.70 -1.60
CA ILE A 263 10.65 8.64 -0.76
C ILE A 263 11.71 9.14 0.23
N PRO A 264 12.62 10.08 -0.12
CA PRO A 264 13.58 10.62 0.85
C PRO A 264 12.95 11.39 2.03
N PHE A 265 11.67 11.74 1.96
CA PHE A 265 10.91 12.35 3.05
C PHE A 265 10.11 11.30 3.85
N ASP A 266 9.74 10.19 3.21
CA ASP A 266 8.91 9.14 3.81
C ASP A 266 9.75 8.19 4.66
N HIS A 267 10.95 7.91 4.17
CA HIS A 267 11.89 7.04 4.84
C HIS A 267 13.04 7.85 5.43
N MET A 268 13.61 7.30 6.50
CA MET A 268 14.95 7.69 6.92
C MET A 268 15.99 7.16 5.91
N ASN A 269 17.27 7.40 6.18
CA ASN A 269 18.40 6.96 5.35
C ASN A 269 18.24 5.51 4.87
N PHE A 270 18.50 5.23 3.59
CA PHE A 270 18.48 3.87 3.05
C PHE A 270 19.24 2.85 3.89
N HIS A 271 18.63 1.68 4.13
CA HIS A 271 19.27 0.54 4.79
C HIS A 271 18.71 -0.80 4.30
N VAL A 272 19.53 -1.85 4.36
CA VAL A 272 19.32 -3.13 3.68
C VAL A 272 19.44 -4.29 4.64
N ARG A 273 18.62 -5.34 4.42
CA ARG A 273 18.66 -6.59 5.16
C ARG A 273 19.76 -7.51 4.64
N TYR A 274 20.18 -8.43 5.49
CA TYR A 274 20.96 -9.58 5.06
C TYR A 274 20.11 -10.49 4.17
N ALA A 275 20.70 -10.94 3.06
CA ALA A 275 20.03 -11.82 2.12
C ALA A 275 19.63 -13.14 2.79
N GLU A 276 20.45 -13.62 3.74
CA GLU A 276 20.18 -14.75 4.61
C GLU A 276 18.83 -14.63 5.31
N ASN A 277 18.58 -13.50 5.97
CA ASN A 277 17.35 -13.28 6.73
C ASN A 277 16.12 -13.33 5.80
N VAL A 278 16.22 -12.76 4.59
CA VAL A 278 15.11 -12.76 3.64
C VAL A 278 14.88 -14.16 3.05
N VAL A 279 15.93 -14.95 2.85
CA VAL A 279 15.79 -16.36 2.45
C VAL A 279 15.10 -17.17 3.55
N ASP A 280 15.43 -16.94 4.81
CA ASP A 280 14.79 -17.60 5.95
C ASP A 280 13.34 -17.14 6.16
N ASP A 281 13.02 -15.88 5.83
CA ASP A 281 11.65 -15.40 5.76
C ASP A 281 10.85 -16.16 4.70
N PHE A 282 11.41 -16.37 3.49
CA PHE A 282 10.72 -17.13 2.44
C PHE A 282 10.37 -18.53 2.91
N LYS A 283 11.30 -19.23 3.56
CA LYS A 283 11.05 -20.58 4.12
C LYS A 283 9.94 -20.55 5.18
N THR A 284 10.03 -19.61 6.12
CA THR A 284 9.05 -19.48 7.19
C THR A 284 7.65 -19.19 6.64
N LEU A 285 7.55 -18.30 5.64
CA LEU A 285 6.29 -17.95 4.99
C LEU A 285 5.73 -19.08 4.12
N GLN A 286 6.58 -19.84 3.44
CA GLN A 286 6.20 -21.07 2.74
C GLN A 286 5.59 -22.08 3.71
N GLU A 287 6.28 -22.37 4.81
CA GLU A 287 5.86 -23.35 5.81
C GLU A 287 4.59 -22.92 6.55
N LYS A 288 4.50 -21.64 6.94
CA LYS A 288 3.39 -21.11 7.75
C LYS A 288 2.13 -20.84 6.93
N TYR A 289 2.27 -20.32 5.71
CA TYR A 289 1.14 -19.83 4.90
C TYR A 289 0.92 -20.56 3.58
N ASN A 290 1.68 -21.60 3.28
CA ASN A 290 1.62 -22.32 2.00
C ASN A 290 1.70 -21.36 0.80
N CYS A 291 2.69 -20.47 0.83
CA CYS A 291 2.87 -19.40 -0.14
C CYS A 291 4.22 -19.52 -0.85
N ASN A 292 4.21 -19.67 -2.18
CA ASN A 292 5.42 -19.74 -3.02
C ASN A 292 5.65 -18.48 -3.85
N HIS A 293 4.80 -17.46 -3.72
CA HIS A 293 4.86 -16.23 -4.52
C HIS A 293 5.09 -15.02 -3.60
N PHE A 294 6.11 -14.23 -3.92
CA PHE A 294 6.52 -13.12 -3.07
C PHE A 294 6.61 -11.82 -3.86
N PHE A 295 6.18 -10.73 -3.22
CA PHE A 295 6.32 -9.38 -3.76
C PHE A 295 7.25 -8.56 -2.87
N PHE A 296 8.40 -8.17 -3.39
CA PHE A 296 9.28 -7.23 -2.72
C PHE A 296 8.67 -5.84 -2.73
N THR A 297 8.35 -5.31 -1.55
CA THR A 297 7.76 -3.97 -1.35
C THR A 297 8.80 -2.86 -1.32
N ASP A 298 10.01 -3.14 -1.78
CA ASP A 298 11.14 -2.21 -1.82
C ASP A 298 10.94 -1.14 -2.92
N GLU A 299 11.29 0.11 -2.62
CA GLU A 299 11.27 1.23 -3.58
C GLU A 299 12.25 1.03 -4.75
N ALA A 300 13.39 0.39 -4.47
CA ALA A 300 14.36 -0.04 -5.48
C ALA A 300 15.29 -1.09 -4.86
N LEU A 301 15.15 -2.34 -5.28
CA LEU A 301 15.97 -3.43 -4.79
C LEU A 301 17.46 -3.23 -5.13
N PRO A 302 18.37 -3.27 -4.14
CA PRO A 302 19.79 -3.12 -4.39
C PRO A 302 20.34 -4.33 -5.14
N ILE A 303 21.04 -4.10 -6.25
CA ILE A 303 21.58 -5.17 -7.11
C ILE A 303 22.56 -6.10 -6.34
N ASN A 304 23.32 -5.55 -5.39
CA ASN A 304 24.25 -6.35 -4.57
C ASN A 304 23.51 -7.28 -3.59
N PHE A 305 22.40 -6.82 -3.01
CA PHE A 305 21.51 -7.65 -2.19
C PHE A 305 20.91 -8.75 -3.05
N LEU A 306 20.31 -8.39 -4.19
CA LEU A 306 19.68 -9.32 -5.12
C LEU A 306 20.62 -10.41 -5.61
N ARG A 307 21.88 -10.08 -5.91
CA ARG A 307 22.89 -11.07 -6.30
C ARG A 307 23.11 -12.13 -5.22
N THR A 308 23.24 -11.70 -3.96
CA THR A 308 23.48 -12.59 -2.82
C THR A 308 22.23 -13.42 -2.50
N PHE A 309 21.06 -12.77 -2.50
CA PHE A 309 19.76 -13.41 -2.33
C PHE A 309 19.50 -14.48 -3.38
N ALA A 310 19.63 -14.13 -4.66
CA ALA A 310 19.38 -15.05 -5.77
C ALA A 310 20.34 -16.24 -5.76
N ALA A 311 21.62 -16.03 -5.41
CA ALA A 311 22.59 -17.12 -5.28
C ALA A 311 22.15 -18.14 -4.21
N LYS A 312 21.66 -17.68 -3.06
CA LYS A 312 21.20 -18.56 -1.97
C LYS A 312 19.94 -19.33 -2.33
N ILE A 313 18.95 -18.67 -2.93
CA ILE A 313 17.74 -19.35 -3.40
C ILE A 313 18.08 -20.48 -4.37
N VAL A 314 19.02 -20.25 -5.30
CA VAL A 314 19.49 -21.28 -6.23
C VAL A 314 20.28 -22.40 -5.54
N GLU A 315 21.12 -22.06 -4.57
CA GLU A 315 21.88 -23.03 -3.77
C GLU A 315 20.97 -23.97 -2.97
N GLU A 316 19.95 -23.40 -2.34
CA GLU A 316 18.97 -24.14 -1.54
C GLU A 316 17.90 -24.85 -2.37
N LYS A 317 17.80 -24.51 -3.66
CA LYS A 317 16.79 -25.02 -4.60
C LYS A 317 15.36 -24.74 -4.11
N SER A 318 15.14 -23.55 -3.55
CA SER A 318 13.82 -23.14 -3.06
C SER A 318 12.86 -22.96 -4.25
N ASP A 319 11.71 -23.61 -4.18
CA ASP A 319 10.66 -23.49 -5.20
C ASP A 319 9.79 -22.26 -4.93
N VAL A 320 10.30 -21.10 -5.35
CA VAL A 320 9.68 -19.80 -5.13
C VAL A 320 9.64 -18.98 -6.40
N GLN A 321 8.69 -18.06 -6.47
CA GLN A 321 8.63 -17.02 -7.47
C GLN A 321 8.57 -15.66 -6.80
N TRP A 322 9.23 -14.68 -7.38
CA TRP A 322 9.21 -13.33 -6.83
C TRP A 322 9.18 -12.25 -7.89
N THR A 323 8.64 -11.11 -7.47
CA THR A 323 8.56 -9.85 -8.22
C THR A 323 9.11 -8.73 -7.35
N GLY A 324 9.71 -7.72 -7.96
CA GLY A 324 10.16 -6.53 -7.23
C GLY A 324 10.51 -5.37 -8.14
N GLU A 325 10.74 -4.22 -7.52
CA GLU A 325 11.05 -2.97 -8.23
C GLU A 325 12.55 -2.72 -8.30
N LEU A 326 13.03 -2.31 -9.48
CA LEU A 326 14.43 -1.98 -9.72
C LEU A 326 14.55 -0.65 -10.47
N LYS A 327 15.71 -0.02 -10.29
CA LYS A 327 16.19 1.04 -11.17
C LYS A 327 17.05 0.42 -12.28
N PHE A 328 16.91 0.92 -13.51
CA PHE A 328 17.83 0.58 -14.59
C PHE A 328 19.26 0.99 -14.25
N GLU A 329 20.18 0.03 -14.26
CA GLU A 329 21.60 0.28 -13.97
C GLU A 329 22.50 -0.69 -14.69
N LYS A 330 23.65 -0.20 -15.16
CA LYS A 330 24.70 -1.02 -15.78
C LYS A 330 25.11 -2.24 -14.95
N SER A 331 25.00 -2.16 -13.62
CA SER A 331 25.34 -3.25 -12.70
C SER A 331 24.46 -4.49 -12.87
N LEU A 332 23.23 -4.34 -13.37
CA LEU A 332 22.29 -5.44 -13.61
C LEU A 332 22.76 -6.32 -14.78
N LEU A 333 23.42 -5.73 -15.77
CA LEU A 333 23.90 -6.37 -17.00
C LEU A 333 25.25 -7.09 -16.85
N LYS A 334 25.85 -7.08 -15.65
CA LYS A 334 27.14 -7.72 -15.38
C LYS A 334 26.97 -9.18 -14.96
N ASP A 335 28.01 -9.99 -15.20
CA ASP A 335 28.24 -11.30 -14.57
C ASP A 335 27.04 -12.27 -14.65
N ASP A 336 26.26 -12.23 -15.74
CA ASP A 336 25.03 -13.01 -15.92
C ASP A 336 24.03 -12.89 -14.75
N ARG A 337 24.00 -11.73 -14.07
CA ARG A 337 23.14 -11.50 -12.91
C ARG A 337 21.67 -11.70 -13.23
N MET A 338 21.19 -11.25 -14.39
CA MET A 338 19.79 -11.45 -14.77
C MET A 338 19.42 -12.92 -14.90
N ASP A 339 20.32 -13.77 -15.39
CA ASP A 339 20.10 -15.22 -15.44
C ASP A 339 20.05 -15.82 -14.05
N LEU A 340 20.88 -15.32 -13.14
CA LEU A 340 20.81 -15.70 -11.73
C LEU A 340 19.47 -15.30 -11.10
N LEU A 341 18.97 -14.08 -11.39
CA LEU A 341 17.64 -13.64 -10.93
C LEU A 341 16.53 -14.55 -11.48
N TYR A 342 16.56 -14.88 -12.77
CA TYR A 342 15.57 -15.77 -13.36
C TYR A 342 15.59 -17.16 -12.70
N LYS A 343 16.80 -17.72 -12.50
CA LYS A 343 17.00 -19.02 -11.84
C LYS A 343 16.56 -19.02 -10.38
N SER A 344 16.60 -17.87 -9.70
CA SER A 344 16.11 -17.74 -8.32
C SER A 344 14.60 -17.51 -8.23
N GLY A 345 13.86 -17.60 -9.34
CA GLY A 345 12.41 -17.44 -9.33
C GLY A 345 11.90 -16.05 -9.73
N CYS A 346 12.76 -15.14 -10.19
CA CYS A 346 12.29 -13.86 -10.72
C CYS A 346 11.39 -14.07 -11.94
N ARG A 347 10.16 -13.55 -11.91
CA ARG A 347 9.21 -13.65 -13.03
C ARG A 347 8.75 -12.30 -13.58
N LYS A 348 8.78 -11.26 -12.76
CA LYS A 348 8.43 -9.91 -13.16
C LYS A 348 9.35 -8.91 -12.48
N LEU A 349 9.80 -7.91 -13.23
CA LEU A 349 10.52 -6.75 -12.71
C LEU A 349 9.75 -5.49 -13.06
N ILE A 350 9.56 -4.64 -12.06
CA ILE A 350 8.96 -3.32 -12.23
C ILE A 350 10.10 -2.31 -12.31
N PHE A 351 10.12 -1.48 -13.34
CA PHE A 351 11.13 -0.46 -13.51
C PHE A 351 10.51 0.93 -13.59
N GLY A 352 11.03 1.85 -12.79
CA GLY A 352 10.82 3.27 -13.03
C GLY A 352 11.62 3.71 -14.26
N LEU A 353 11.00 3.65 -15.45
CA LEU A 353 11.57 4.17 -16.68
C LEU A 353 11.42 5.69 -16.73
N GLU A 354 10.25 6.18 -16.35
CA GLU A 354 9.78 7.57 -16.31
C GLU A 354 9.68 8.24 -17.69
N SER A 355 10.74 8.14 -18.50
CA SER A 355 10.80 8.72 -19.84
C SER A 355 11.80 7.92 -20.68
N TYR A 356 11.57 7.81 -21.98
CA TYR A 356 12.51 7.26 -22.96
C TYR A 356 13.26 8.37 -23.72
N ASN A 357 13.45 9.53 -23.08
CA ASN A 357 14.25 10.63 -23.61
C ASN A 357 15.38 11.00 -22.64
N GLN A 358 16.63 10.94 -23.09
CA GLN A 358 17.80 11.13 -22.21
C GLN A 358 17.84 12.53 -21.57
N ARG A 359 17.44 13.59 -22.30
CA ARG A 359 17.41 14.96 -21.77
C ARG A 359 16.41 15.08 -20.63
N VAL A 360 15.23 14.46 -20.80
CA VAL A 360 14.18 14.44 -19.77
C VAL A 360 14.65 13.65 -18.55
N LEU A 361 15.23 12.46 -18.74
CA LEU A 361 15.79 11.64 -17.64
C LEU A 361 16.89 12.37 -16.84
N ASP A 362 17.75 13.12 -17.54
CA ASP A 362 18.78 13.94 -16.92
C ASP A 362 18.16 15.07 -16.09
N SER A 363 17.10 15.72 -16.60
CA SER A 363 16.35 16.74 -15.87
C SER A 363 15.66 16.19 -14.61
N MET A 364 15.19 14.95 -14.68
CA MET A 364 14.65 14.20 -13.54
C MET A 364 15.72 13.74 -12.56
N LYS A 365 17.02 13.85 -12.91
CA LYS A 365 18.15 13.28 -12.17
C LYS A 365 17.99 11.79 -11.91
N LYS A 366 17.41 11.07 -12.88
CA LYS A 366 17.12 9.63 -12.75
C LYS A 366 18.39 8.79 -12.76
N GLY A 367 19.47 9.28 -13.37
CA GLY A 367 20.76 8.58 -13.42
C GLY A 367 20.68 7.23 -14.14
N VAL A 368 19.93 7.22 -15.24
CA VAL A 368 19.71 6.08 -16.13
C VAL A 368 20.17 6.50 -17.52
N GLU A 369 20.85 5.60 -18.21
CA GLU A 369 21.20 5.75 -19.63
C GLU A 369 20.26 4.87 -20.45
N LEU A 370 19.73 5.40 -21.57
CA LEU A 370 18.81 4.64 -22.45
C LEU A 370 19.43 3.31 -22.95
N SER A 371 20.75 3.29 -23.19
CA SER A 371 21.45 2.05 -23.55
C SER A 371 21.26 0.91 -22.53
N TRP A 372 21.14 1.21 -21.24
CA TRP A 372 20.90 0.19 -20.22
C TRP A 372 19.46 -0.31 -20.25
N VAL A 373 18.52 0.55 -20.65
CA VAL A 373 17.10 0.20 -20.80
C VAL A 373 16.97 -0.84 -21.91
N ASP A 374 17.51 -0.55 -23.09
CA ASP A 374 17.47 -1.45 -24.26
C ASP A 374 18.06 -2.84 -23.95
N GLU A 375 19.30 -2.86 -23.42
CA GLU A 375 19.99 -4.11 -23.09
C GLU A 375 19.25 -4.92 -22.01
N THR A 376 18.70 -4.24 -20.99
CA THR A 376 17.93 -4.89 -19.93
C THR A 376 16.63 -5.46 -20.49
N ALA A 377 15.91 -4.69 -21.31
CA ALA A 377 14.66 -5.11 -21.93
C ALA A 377 14.87 -6.34 -22.82
N GLU A 378 15.91 -6.33 -23.65
CA GLU A 378 16.26 -7.46 -24.50
C GLU A 378 16.59 -8.71 -23.68
N ARG A 379 17.34 -8.58 -22.58
CA ARG A 379 17.68 -9.71 -21.71
C ARG A 379 16.46 -10.24 -20.94
N CYS A 380 15.58 -9.38 -20.44
CA CYS A 380 14.32 -9.78 -19.82
C CYS A 380 13.45 -10.60 -20.79
N MET A 381 13.25 -10.12 -22.02
CA MET A 381 12.49 -10.83 -23.06
C MET A 381 13.10 -12.20 -23.38
N LYS A 382 14.43 -12.28 -23.50
CA LYS A 382 15.14 -13.55 -23.76
C LYS A 382 15.00 -14.55 -22.62
N LEU A 383 15.00 -14.09 -21.37
CA LEU A 383 14.87 -14.94 -20.18
C LEU A 383 13.42 -15.31 -19.86
N GLY A 384 12.44 -14.55 -20.36
CA GLY A 384 11.04 -14.70 -19.97
C GLY A 384 10.73 -14.02 -18.63
N ILE A 385 11.41 -12.90 -18.33
CA ILE A 385 11.07 -12.01 -17.21
C ILE A 385 10.12 -10.94 -17.75
N ALA A 386 8.90 -10.87 -17.21
CA ALA A 386 7.94 -9.83 -17.53
C ALA A 386 8.43 -8.46 -17.03
N MET A 387 8.07 -7.40 -17.74
CA MET A 387 8.45 -6.04 -17.38
C MET A 387 7.21 -5.17 -17.21
N HIS A 388 7.24 -4.31 -16.21
CA HIS A 388 6.27 -3.24 -16.03
C HIS A 388 7.03 -1.93 -15.91
N PHE A 389 6.69 -0.93 -16.72
CA PHE A 389 7.34 0.37 -16.72
C PHE A 389 6.41 1.43 -16.15
N TYR A 390 6.91 2.19 -15.18
CA TYR A 390 6.31 3.47 -14.82
C TYR A 390 6.79 4.55 -15.79
N LEU A 391 5.86 5.38 -16.26
CA LEU A 391 6.10 6.51 -17.15
C LEU A 391 5.48 7.77 -16.54
N ILE A 392 6.17 8.91 -16.69
CA ILE A 392 5.72 10.22 -16.27
C ILE A 392 5.68 11.11 -17.51
N CYS A 393 4.48 11.43 -17.96
CA CYS A 393 4.26 12.40 -19.04
C CYS A 393 3.98 13.79 -18.47
N GLY A 394 4.57 14.82 -19.06
CA GLY A 394 4.41 16.22 -18.66
C GLY A 394 5.38 16.67 -17.57
N PHE A 395 6.57 16.05 -17.47
CA PHE A 395 7.60 16.54 -16.55
C PHE A 395 8.01 17.97 -16.92
N PRO A 396 8.37 18.86 -15.96
CA PRO A 396 8.75 20.23 -16.29
C PRO A 396 9.77 20.30 -17.42
N THR A 397 9.46 21.11 -18.44
CA THR A 397 10.24 21.30 -19.68
C THR A 397 10.18 20.18 -20.73
N GLU A 398 9.45 19.09 -20.50
CA GLU A 398 9.20 18.06 -21.52
C GLU A 398 8.29 18.60 -22.63
N THR A 399 8.68 18.38 -23.90
CA THR A 399 7.82 18.71 -25.04
C THR A 399 6.92 17.53 -25.42
N PRO A 400 5.80 17.78 -26.13
CA PRO A 400 4.95 16.69 -26.62
C PRO A 400 5.69 15.69 -27.51
N GLU A 401 6.69 16.13 -28.28
CA GLU A 401 7.53 15.24 -29.11
C GLU A 401 8.38 14.31 -28.23
N GLU A 402 8.99 14.82 -27.16
CA GLU A 402 9.81 14.01 -26.26
C GLU A 402 8.98 13.06 -25.40
N ALA A 403 7.75 13.45 -25.03
CA ALA A 403 6.81 12.55 -24.40
C ALA A 403 6.45 11.38 -25.34
N MET A 404 6.35 11.65 -26.65
CA MET A 404 6.09 10.62 -27.66
C MET A 404 7.27 9.67 -27.88
N ASP A 405 8.52 10.07 -27.56
CA ASP A 405 9.64 9.13 -27.56
C ASP A 405 9.42 7.96 -26.58
N SER A 406 8.60 8.18 -25.54
CA SER A 406 8.32 7.20 -24.47
C SER A 406 7.15 6.26 -24.75
N ILE A 407 6.29 6.59 -25.71
CA ILE A 407 5.07 5.83 -26.07
C ILE A 407 5.38 4.94 -27.27
#